data_AF-A0A958Y919-F1
#
_entry.id   AF-A0A958Y919-F1
#
_cell.length_a   1.000
_cell.length_b   1.000
_cell.length_c   1.000
_cell.angle_alpha   90.00
_cell.angle_beta   90.00
_cell.angle_gamma   90.00
#
_symmetry.space_group_name_H-M   'P 1'
#
loop_
_entity.id
_entity.type
_entity.pdbx_description
1 polymer ?
#
loop_
_entity_poly.entity_id
_entity_poly.type
_entity_poly.pdbx_seq_one_letter_code
_entity_poly.pdbx_strand_id
1 'polypeptide(L)' 'QGVQTYIQSGNVLLQSEEKSTLKIEASISKAILNHFGFEVSVLAKTREDLQRIFDACPF' A
#
# COMPACT_ATOMS: atom_id res chain seq x y z
N GLN A 1 6.00 -21.83 23.39
CA GLN A 1 4.76 -21.59 22.61
C GLN A 1 4.48 -20.09 22.63
N GLY A 2 4.23 -19.48 21.48
CA GLY A 2 3.98 -18.04 21.36
C GLY A 2 4.61 -17.43 20.12
N VAL A 3 4.22 -17.89 18.92
CA VAL A 3 4.53 -17.18 17.68
C VAL A 3 3.54 -16.01 17.60
N GLN A 4 4.04 -14.79 17.70
CA GLN A 4 3.24 -13.57 17.54
C GLN A 4 3.60 -12.96 16.18
N THR A 5 2.81 -13.27 15.17
CA THR A 5 2.95 -12.70 13.83
C THR A 5 2.36 -11.29 13.82
N TYR A 6 3.22 -10.26 13.75
CA TYR A 6 2.79 -8.93 13.30
C TYR A 6 2.47 -9.09 11.81
N ILE A 7 1.19 -9.05 11.50
CA ILE A 7 0.57 -9.50 10.24
C ILE A 7 1.39 -9.05 9.02
N GLN A 8 1.72 -10.00 8.13
CA GLN A 8 2.22 -9.75 6.77
C GLN A 8 1.10 -9.14 5.90
N SER A 9 0.54 -8.00 6.32
CA SER A 9 -0.67 -7.41 5.72
C SER A 9 -0.40 -6.65 4.41
N GLY A 10 0.82 -6.72 3.85
CA GLY A 10 1.15 -6.08 2.57
C GLY A 10 1.21 -4.55 2.61
N ASN A 11 1.26 -3.93 3.79
CA ASN A 11 1.33 -2.46 3.92
C ASN A 11 2.78 -1.98 3.85
N VAL A 12 3.01 -0.93 3.06
CA VAL A 12 4.33 -0.30 2.88
C VAL A 12 4.18 1.21 2.97
N LEU A 13 5.02 1.86 3.78
CA LEU A 13 5.17 3.31 3.75
C LEU A 13 6.25 3.67 2.73
N LEU A 14 5.93 4.55 1.79
CA LEU A 14 6.84 4.96 0.72
C LEU A 14 6.89 6.48 0.58
N GLN A 15 8.01 6.98 0.08
CA GLN A 15 8.19 8.38 -0.33
C GLN A 15 8.52 8.40 -1.82
N SER A 16 7.93 9.33 -2.56
CA SER A 16 8.05 9.43 -4.01
C SER A 16 7.87 10.88 -4.46
N GLU A 17 8.62 11.30 -5.47
CA GLU A 17 8.39 12.59 -6.16
C GLU A 17 7.19 12.54 -7.12
N GLU A 18 6.87 11.35 -7.63
CA GLU A 18 5.65 11.11 -8.42
C GLU A 18 4.44 11.27 -7.51
N LYS A 19 3.48 12.11 -7.93
CA LYS A 19 2.29 12.48 -7.14
C LYS A 19 1.04 11.69 -7.56
N SER A 20 1.08 11.05 -8.72
CA SER A 20 -0.03 10.23 -9.20
C SER A 20 -0.01 8.86 -8.51
N THR A 21 -0.98 8.62 -7.64
CA THR A 21 -1.18 7.33 -6.97
C THR A 21 -1.36 6.19 -7.97
N LEU A 22 -2.09 6.42 -9.07
CA LEU A 22 -2.28 5.42 -10.14
C LEU A 22 -0.96 4.98 -10.78
N LYS A 23 -0.02 5.90 -11.00
CA LYS A 23 1.31 5.54 -11.53
C LYS A 23 2.13 4.76 -10.52
N ILE A 24 2.05 5.13 -9.24
CA ILE A 24 2.70 4.40 -8.15
C ILE A 24 2.15 2.98 -8.05
N GLU A 25 0.83 2.82 -8.05
CA GLU A 25 0.15 1.51 -8.02
C GLU A 25 0.57 0.63 -9.19
N ALA A 26 0.53 1.15 -10.42
CA ALA A 26 0.94 0.42 -11.62
C ALA A 26 2.43 0.03 -11.58
N SER A 27 3.29 0.94 -11.11
CA SER A 27 4.73 0.69 -10.97
C SER A 27 5.01 -0.44 -9.96
N ILE A 28 4.39 -0.38 -8.79
CA ILE A 28 4.56 -1.39 -7.74
C ILE A 28 3.97 -2.73 -8.16
N SER A 29 2.77 -2.74 -8.74
CA SER A 29 2.14 -3.97 -9.24
C SER A 29 3.01 -4.67 -10.29
N LYS A 30 3.57 -3.90 -11.23
CA LYS A 30 4.53 -4.41 -12.24
C LYS A 30 5.84 -4.90 -11.60
N ALA A 31 6.36 -4.21 -10.59
CA ALA A 31 7.57 -4.62 -9.88
C ALA A 31 7.36 -5.96 -9.15
N ILE A 32 6.21 -6.13 -8.50
CA ILE A 32 5.83 -7.38 -7.84
C ILE A 32 5.71 -8.51 -8.86
N LEU A 33 5.02 -8.29 -9.98
CA LEU A 33 4.89 -9.28 -11.05
C LEU A 33 6.26 -9.70 -11.59
N ASN A 34 7.13 -8.75 -11.89
CA ASN A 34 8.46 -9.05 -12.45
C ASN A 34 9.37 -9.79 -11.47
N HIS A 35 9.24 -9.52 -10.17
CA HIS A 35 10.11 -10.11 -9.16
C HIS A 35 9.60 -11.47 -8.65
N PHE A 36 8.29 -11.61 -8.48
CA PHE A 36 7.68 -12.79 -7.86
C PHE A 36 6.85 -13.65 -8.83
N GLY A 37 6.55 -13.16 -10.03
CA GLY A 37 5.85 -13.93 -11.07
C GLY A 37 4.33 -14.03 -10.89
N PHE A 38 3.73 -13.21 -10.02
CA PHE A 38 2.27 -13.15 -9.83
C PHE A 38 1.76 -11.71 -9.76
N GLU A 39 0.53 -11.51 -10.21
CA GLU A 39 -0.14 -10.21 -10.15
C GLU A 39 -0.71 -9.93 -8.76
N VAL A 40 -0.54 -8.71 -8.29
CA VAL A 40 -1.10 -8.23 -7.01
C VAL A 40 -1.79 -6.90 -7.24
N SER A 41 -3.01 -6.77 -6.71
CA SER A 41 -3.71 -5.48 -6.63
C SER A 41 -3.03 -4.58 -5.60
N VAL A 42 -2.59 -3.40 -6.04
CA VAL A 42 -1.92 -2.42 -5.19
C VAL A 42 -2.84 -1.20 -5.03
N LEU A 43 -2.93 -0.67 -3.81
CA LEU A 43 -3.64 0.56 -3.51
C LEU A 43 -2.68 1.54 -2.82
N ALA A 44 -2.51 2.71 -3.40
CA ALA A 44 -1.73 3.80 -2.83
C ALA A 44 -2.67 4.84 -2.22
N LYS A 45 -2.36 5.27 -0.99
CA LYS A 45 -3.06 6.35 -0.29
C LYS A 45 -2.05 7.37 0.21
N THR A 46 -2.36 8.65 0.06
CA THR A 46 -1.52 9.69 0.66
C THR A 46 -1.82 9.81 2.14
N ARG A 47 -0.97 10.53 2.86
CA ARG A 47 -1.20 10.86 4.27
C ARG A 47 -2.53 11.61 4.45
N GLU A 48 -2.84 12.53 3.54
CA GLU A 48 -4.07 13.32 3.58
C GLU A 48 -5.30 12.44 3.34
N ASP A 49 -5.21 11.45 2.45
CA ASP A 49 -6.29 10.48 2.26
C ASP A 49 -6.54 9.66 3.53
N LEU A 50 -5.48 9.18 4.17
CA LEU A 50 -5.58 8.45 5.42
C LEU A 50 -6.18 9.31 6.54
N GLN A 51 -5.79 10.59 6.63
CA GLN A 51 -6.37 11.52 7.59
C GLN A 51 -7.87 11.74 7.32
N ARG A 52 -8.27 11.95 6.07
CA ARG A 52 -9.70 12.10 5.72
C ARG A 52 -10.50 10.85 6.06
N ILE A 53 -9.96 9.66 5.83
CA ILE A 53 -10.61 8.38 6.19
C ILE A 53 -10.77 8.29 7.71
N PHE A 54 -9.74 8.67 8.45
CA PHE A 54 -9.76 8.68 9.92
C PHE A 54 -10.80 9.67 10.46
N ASP A 55 -10.84 10.90 9.93
CA ASP A 55 -11.77 11.94 10.39
C ASP A 55 -13.24 11.61 10.03
N ALA A 56 -13.46 10.85 8.95
CA ALA A 56 -14.77 10.37 8.55
C ALA A 56 -15.18 9.06 9.24
N CYS A 57 -14.32 8.50 10.10
CA CYS A 57 -14.62 7.27 10.84
C CYS A 57 -15.73 7.54 11.88
N PRO A 58 -16.89 6.85 11.82
CA PRO A 58 -18.02 7.12 12.70
C PRO A 58 -17.89 6.48 14.10
N PHE A 59 -16.69 6.02 14.47
CA PHE A 59 -16.40 5.25 15.68
C PHE A 59 -15.34 5.94 16.53
#